data_AF-A0A535EU77-F1
#
_entry.id   AF-A0A535EU77-F1
#
_cell.length_a   1.000
_cell.length_b   1.000
_cell.length_c   1.000
_cell.angle_alpha   90.00
_cell.angle_beta   90.00
_cell.angle_gamma   90.00
#
_symmetry.space_group_name_H-M   'P 1'
#
loop_
_entity.id
_entity.type
_entity.pdbx_description
1 polymer ?
#
loop_
_entity_poly.entity_id
_entity_poly.type
_entity_poly.pdbx_seq_one_letter_code
_entity_poly.pdbx_strand_id
1 'polypeptide(L)'
;MEIEVKEGVLIPELTEAVIGKSVDEVAEAEVQMPADTAEPELSNKLAKLRLTVRGVKQKDLPPLNDHTAAAISNGEQQTALELKIAVRRDLEEGARRLDELRYEQDVLKALVDASKVEVPASMVDHEVAHQLEELEGRVQRQGLKLDRYFAYSGTTANEWAAKARPDAESRLKVDLVLEKASKLLSVNPTTEEVYSYLLSEANQDEELKGQVEQLTQNRTAVDYFRHRLTRLRTLEALTKLAAGESAVQKPENEGA
;
A
#
# COMPACT_ATOMS: atom_id res chain seq x y z
N MET A 1 20.73 -24.53 9.49
CA MET A 1 19.57 -23.79 8.99
C MET A 1 18.34 -24.59 9.37
N GLU A 2 17.37 -23.97 10.02
CA GLU A 2 16.06 -24.56 10.30
C GLU A 2 15.09 -23.97 9.29
N ILE A 3 14.26 -24.80 8.67
CA ILE A 3 13.37 -24.38 7.60
C ILE A 3 11.99 -24.99 7.86
N GLU A 4 10.96 -24.18 7.73
CA GLU A 4 9.58 -24.64 7.83
C GLU A 4 9.18 -25.31 6.51
N VAL A 5 8.72 -26.57 6.59
CA VAL A 5 8.23 -27.32 5.43
C VAL A 5 6.83 -26.82 5.08
N LYS A 6 6.77 -25.70 4.35
CA LYS A 6 5.55 -25.05 3.88
C LYS A 6 5.72 -24.57 2.44
N GLU A 7 4.64 -24.64 1.68
CA GLU A 7 4.57 -24.10 0.31
C GLU A 7 4.97 -22.61 0.29
N GLY A 8 5.88 -22.25 -0.62
CA GLY A 8 6.42 -20.90 -0.77
C GLY A 8 7.62 -20.55 0.14
N VAL A 9 8.03 -21.44 1.06
CA VAL A 9 9.24 -21.25 1.89
C VAL A 9 10.43 -22.05 1.34
N LEU A 10 10.17 -23.26 0.86
CA LEU A 10 11.14 -24.12 0.18
C LEU A 10 10.76 -24.25 -1.29
N ILE A 11 11.78 -24.53 -2.12
CA ILE A 11 11.57 -24.84 -3.52
C ILE A 11 10.70 -26.12 -3.59
N PRO A 12 9.64 -26.17 -4.42
CA PRO A 12 8.66 -27.26 -4.39
C PRO A 12 9.27 -28.67 -4.45
N GLU A 13 10.23 -28.90 -5.36
CA GLU A 13 10.88 -30.19 -5.57
C GLU A 13 11.66 -30.65 -4.33
N LEU A 14 12.21 -29.69 -3.58
CA LEU A 14 12.94 -29.95 -2.35
C LEU A 14 11.97 -30.23 -1.19
N THR A 15 10.83 -29.55 -1.16
CA THR A 15 9.75 -29.77 -0.18
C THR A 15 9.23 -31.20 -0.31
N GLU A 16 8.94 -31.65 -1.53
CA GLU A 16 8.50 -33.01 -1.82
C GLU A 16 9.55 -34.07 -1.43
N ALA A 17 10.83 -33.83 -1.74
CA ALA A 17 11.90 -34.78 -1.45
C ALA A 17 12.14 -35.02 0.05
N VAL A 18 11.80 -34.04 0.90
CA VAL A 18 12.00 -34.08 2.36
C VAL A 18 10.76 -34.65 3.09
N ILE A 19 9.57 -34.60 2.49
CA ILE A 19 8.35 -35.18 3.09
C ILE A 19 8.53 -36.69 3.28
N GLY A 20 8.25 -37.15 4.49
CA GLY A 20 8.34 -38.58 4.86
C GLY A 20 9.75 -39.06 5.23
N LYS A 21 10.77 -38.20 5.18
CA LYS A 21 12.14 -38.55 5.59
C LYS A 21 12.30 -38.49 7.11
N SER A 22 13.02 -39.47 7.65
CA SER A 22 13.41 -39.50 9.07
C SER A 22 14.66 -38.66 9.33
N VAL A 23 14.96 -38.44 10.61
CA VAL A 23 16.24 -37.86 11.04
C VAL A 23 17.40 -38.73 10.52
N ASP A 24 18.46 -38.06 10.09
CA ASP A 24 19.67 -38.57 9.44
C ASP A 24 19.48 -39.13 8.02
N GLU A 25 18.25 -39.11 7.47
CA GLU A 25 18.04 -39.46 6.08
C GLU A 25 18.48 -38.34 5.12
N VAL A 26 18.92 -38.76 3.93
CA VAL A 26 19.30 -37.87 2.86
C VAL A 26 18.12 -37.69 1.90
N ALA A 27 17.77 -36.44 1.64
CA ALA A 27 16.88 -36.05 0.56
C ALA A 27 17.71 -35.50 -0.62
N GLU A 28 17.38 -35.91 -1.83
CA GLU A 28 17.96 -35.38 -3.06
C GLU A 28 16.84 -34.87 -3.96
N ALA A 29 17.01 -33.67 -4.50
CA ALA A 29 16.11 -33.09 -5.48
C ALA A 29 16.91 -32.45 -6.62
N GLU A 30 16.40 -32.57 -7.84
CA GLU A 30 16.90 -31.80 -8.98
C GLU A 30 16.01 -30.58 -9.16
N VAL A 31 16.61 -29.40 -9.12
CA VAL A 31 15.91 -28.12 -9.20
C VAL A 31 16.44 -27.34 -10.39
N GLN A 32 15.52 -26.79 -11.17
CA GLN A 32 15.88 -25.82 -12.21
C GLN A 32 16.01 -24.43 -11.59
N MET A 33 17.21 -23.87 -11.66
CA MET A 33 17.47 -22.56 -11.06
C MET A 33 16.81 -21.44 -11.89
N PRO A 34 16.12 -20.49 -11.25
CA PRO A 34 15.53 -19.34 -11.93
C PRO A 34 16.54 -18.51 -12.73
N ALA A 35 16.07 -17.84 -13.78
CA ALA A 35 16.92 -17.00 -14.62
C ALA A 35 17.55 -15.81 -13.85
N ASP A 36 16.87 -15.34 -12.80
CA ASP A 36 17.19 -14.20 -11.96
C ASP A 36 17.88 -14.57 -10.63
N THR A 37 18.44 -15.78 -10.54
CA THR A 37 19.21 -16.22 -9.36
C THR A 37 20.41 -15.29 -9.10
N ALA A 38 20.72 -15.05 -7.83
CA ALA A 38 21.83 -14.18 -7.39
C ALA A 38 23.20 -14.56 -7.98
N GLU A 39 23.43 -15.84 -8.27
CA GLU A 39 24.61 -16.35 -8.96
C GLU A 39 24.33 -16.55 -10.47
N PRO A 40 24.89 -15.69 -11.36
CA PRO A 40 24.65 -15.77 -12.81
C PRO A 40 25.10 -17.09 -13.43
N GLU A 41 26.09 -17.73 -12.83
CA GLU A 41 26.63 -19.01 -13.30
C GLU A 41 25.66 -20.19 -13.10
N LEU A 42 24.69 -20.05 -12.20
CA LEU A 42 23.67 -21.07 -11.91
C LEU A 42 22.35 -20.80 -12.63
N SER A 43 22.17 -19.61 -13.22
CA SER A 43 20.98 -19.20 -13.97
C SER A 43 20.59 -20.22 -15.05
N ASN A 44 19.34 -20.68 -15.03
CA ASN A 44 18.75 -21.66 -15.96
C ASN A 44 19.44 -23.04 -15.98
N LYS A 45 20.33 -23.35 -15.04
CA LYS A 45 20.96 -24.67 -14.94
C LYS A 45 20.16 -25.58 -14.01
N LEU A 46 20.24 -26.87 -14.31
CA LEU A 46 19.79 -27.93 -13.41
C LEU A 46 20.83 -28.12 -12.31
N ALA A 47 20.42 -27.93 -11.07
CA ALA A 47 21.24 -28.16 -9.89
C ALA A 47 20.70 -29.35 -9.10
N LYS A 48 21.59 -30.23 -8.65
CA LYS A 48 21.25 -31.33 -7.75
C LYS A 48 21.49 -30.89 -6.31
N LEU A 49 20.42 -30.75 -5.54
CA LEU A 49 20.47 -30.39 -4.14
C LEU A 49 20.43 -31.64 -3.28
N ARG A 50 21.38 -31.77 -2.36
CA ARG A 50 21.45 -32.86 -1.39
C ARG A 50 21.35 -32.29 0.02
N LEU A 51 20.35 -32.74 0.76
CA LEU A 51 20.09 -32.34 2.14
C LEU A 51 20.17 -33.55 3.05
N THR A 52 20.59 -33.33 4.28
CA THR A 52 20.51 -34.33 5.35
C THR A 52 19.60 -33.78 6.44
N VAL A 53 18.55 -34.52 6.77
CA VAL A 53 17.57 -34.12 7.79
C VAL A 53 18.22 -34.28 9.17
N ARG A 54 18.70 -33.20 9.78
CA ARG A 54 19.35 -33.28 11.10
C ARG A 54 18.38 -33.32 12.28
N GLY A 55 17.11 -33.03 12.05
CA GLY A 55 16.11 -32.99 13.10
C GLY A 55 14.75 -32.60 12.52
N VAL A 56 13.71 -33.23 13.05
CA VAL A 56 12.32 -32.91 12.73
C VAL A 56 11.68 -32.34 13.99
N LYS A 57 11.21 -31.10 13.91
CA LYS A 57 10.47 -30.44 14.99
C LYS A 57 9.02 -30.26 14.54
N GLN A 58 8.09 -30.52 15.44
CA GLN A 58 6.67 -30.26 15.23
C GLN A 58 6.29 -29.00 16.01
N LYS A 59 5.53 -28.10 15.38
CA LYS A 59 4.89 -26.99 16.09
C LYS A 59 3.78 -27.58 16.96
N ASP A 60 3.96 -27.53 18.27
CA ASP A 60 2.91 -27.84 19.23
C ASP A 60 2.08 -26.58 19.46
N LEU A 61 0.84 -26.58 18.94
CA LEU A 61 -0.05 -25.44 19.11
C LEU A 61 -0.79 -25.60 20.45
N PRO A 62 -0.60 -24.69 21.41
CA PRO A 62 -1.32 -24.77 22.66
C PRO A 62 -2.84 -24.66 22.43
N PRO A 63 -3.66 -25.39 23.20
CA PRO A 63 -5.11 -25.25 23.11
C PRO A 63 -5.52 -23.83 23.47
N LEU A 64 -6.44 -23.27 22.69
CA LEU A 64 -6.97 -21.94 22.97
C LEU A 64 -7.83 -21.96 24.24
N ASN A 65 -7.28 -21.43 25.32
CA ASN A 65 -7.90 -21.22 26.63
C ASN A 65 -7.55 -19.81 27.15
N ASP A 66 -8.12 -19.41 28.29
CA ASP A 66 -7.96 -18.04 28.82
C ASP A 66 -6.50 -17.66 29.10
N HIS A 67 -5.70 -18.59 29.66
CA HIS A 67 -4.27 -18.38 29.86
C HIS A 67 -3.52 -18.13 28.54
N THR A 68 -3.80 -18.95 27.52
CA THR A 68 -3.16 -18.83 26.21
C THR A 68 -3.63 -17.58 25.47
N ALA A 69 -4.90 -17.18 25.64
CA ALA A 69 -5.45 -15.95 25.07
C ALA A 69 -4.81 -14.70 25.67
N ALA A 70 -4.66 -14.65 27.00
CA ALA A 70 -3.94 -13.58 27.69
C ALA A 70 -2.47 -13.51 27.27
N ALA A 71 -1.80 -14.67 27.12
CA ALA A 71 -0.41 -14.72 26.69
C ALA A 71 -0.21 -14.20 25.25
N ILE A 72 -1.08 -14.60 24.30
CA ILE A 72 -0.96 -14.20 22.89
C ILE A 72 -1.33 -12.72 22.69
N SER A 73 -2.29 -12.22 23.45
CA SER A 73 -2.75 -10.83 23.36
C SER A 73 -1.93 -9.86 24.23
N ASN A 74 -0.82 -10.30 24.83
CA ASN A 74 -0.04 -9.52 25.81
C ASN A 74 -0.90 -8.93 26.95
N GLY A 75 -1.95 -9.63 27.35
CA GLY A 75 -2.88 -9.23 28.40
C GLY A 75 -4.03 -8.30 27.95
N GLU A 76 -4.14 -7.97 26.66
CA GLU A 76 -5.25 -7.17 26.15
C GLU A 76 -6.60 -7.90 26.21
N GLN A 77 -6.58 -9.24 26.06
CA GLN A 77 -7.76 -10.09 26.09
C GLN A 77 -7.58 -11.16 27.18
N GLN A 78 -8.46 -11.18 28.17
CA GLN A 78 -8.34 -12.05 29.35
C GLN A 78 -8.90 -13.45 29.09
N THR A 79 -9.84 -13.58 28.15
CA THR A 79 -10.50 -14.86 27.85
C THR A 79 -10.32 -15.28 26.40
N ALA A 80 -10.44 -16.58 26.14
CA ALA A 80 -10.46 -17.12 24.78
C ALA A 80 -11.63 -16.57 23.94
N LEU A 81 -12.74 -16.21 24.58
CA LEU A 81 -13.89 -15.60 23.93
C LEU A 81 -13.59 -14.15 23.52
N GLU A 82 -13.01 -13.35 24.42
CA GLU A 82 -12.57 -11.98 24.13
C GLU A 82 -11.60 -11.92 22.96
N LEU A 83 -10.58 -12.80 22.96
CA LEU A 83 -9.65 -12.88 21.84
C LEU A 83 -10.33 -13.22 20.52
N LYS A 84 -11.30 -14.15 20.52
CA LYS A 84 -12.08 -14.47 19.31
C LYS A 84 -12.91 -13.29 18.82
N ILE A 85 -13.51 -12.52 19.72
CA ILE A 85 -14.31 -11.34 19.39
C ILE A 85 -13.41 -10.24 18.81
N ALA A 86 -12.26 -9.98 19.45
CA ALA A 86 -11.28 -9.01 18.96
C ALA A 86 -10.78 -9.37 17.56
N VAL A 87 -10.32 -10.61 17.34
CA VAL A 87 -9.88 -11.08 16.02
C VAL A 87 -11.00 -10.98 14.99
N ARG A 88 -12.24 -11.33 15.35
CA ARG A 88 -13.38 -11.18 14.44
C ARG A 88 -13.58 -9.72 14.04
N ARG A 89 -13.61 -8.80 15.01
CA ARG A 89 -13.76 -7.37 14.76
C ARG A 89 -12.65 -6.86 13.85
N ASP A 90 -11.40 -7.22 14.12
CA ASP A 90 -10.26 -6.75 13.33
C ASP A 90 -10.33 -7.27 11.88
N LEU A 91 -10.79 -8.51 11.68
CA LEU A 91 -11.05 -9.07 10.35
C LEU A 91 -12.24 -8.38 9.64
N GLU A 92 -13.32 -8.11 10.36
CA GLU A 92 -14.50 -7.40 9.82
C GLU A 92 -14.15 -5.96 9.43
N GLU A 93 -13.40 -5.24 10.26
CA GLU A 93 -12.87 -3.91 9.95
C GLU A 93 -11.90 -3.93 8.77
N GLY A 94 -11.01 -4.92 8.72
CA GLY A 94 -10.11 -5.12 7.58
C GLY A 94 -10.87 -5.36 6.28
N ALA A 95 -11.86 -6.25 6.31
CA ALA A 95 -12.71 -6.56 5.16
C ALA A 95 -13.53 -5.34 4.72
N ARG A 96 -14.12 -4.60 5.67
CA ARG A 96 -14.87 -3.37 5.38
C ARG A 96 -13.97 -2.33 4.72
N ARG A 97 -12.79 -2.04 5.27
CA ARG A 97 -11.84 -1.08 4.68
C ARG A 97 -11.42 -1.48 3.26
N LEU A 98 -11.18 -2.76 3.01
CA LEU A 98 -10.86 -3.25 1.67
C LEU A 98 -12.02 -3.09 0.68
N ASP A 99 -13.25 -3.33 1.14
CA ASP A 99 -14.45 -3.16 0.31
C ASP A 99 -14.73 -1.68 0.01
N GLU A 100 -14.59 -0.80 1.01
CA GLU A 100 -14.70 0.66 0.86
C GLU A 100 -13.68 1.19 -0.17
N LEU A 101 -12.40 0.80 -0.04
CA LEU A 101 -11.36 1.18 -0.99
C LEU A 101 -11.64 0.67 -2.41
N ARG A 102 -12.12 -0.56 -2.55
CA ARG A 102 -12.50 -1.12 -3.85
C ARG A 102 -13.67 -0.34 -4.45
N TYR A 103 -14.70 -0.07 -3.65
CA TYR A 103 -15.87 0.69 -4.10
C TYR A 103 -15.49 2.10 -4.54
N GLU A 104 -14.65 2.80 -3.76
CA GLU A 104 -14.10 4.11 -4.12
C GLU A 104 -13.35 4.08 -5.47
N GLN A 105 -12.50 3.07 -5.67
CA GLN A 105 -11.77 2.88 -6.92
C GLN A 105 -12.72 2.61 -8.10
N ASP A 106 -13.75 1.79 -7.91
CA ASP A 106 -14.73 1.47 -8.94
C ASP A 106 -15.57 2.70 -9.32
N VAL A 107 -16.01 3.50 -8.33
CA VAL A 107 -16.74 4.76 -8.56
C VAL A 107 -15.87 5.76 -9.33
N LEU A 108 -14.62 5.94 -8.89
CA LEU A 108 -13.69 6.85 -9.56
C LEU A 108 -13.41 6.40 -11.00
N LYS A 109 -13.15 5.11 -11.20
CA LYS A 109 -12.93 4.54 -12.53
C LYS A 109 -14.14 4.74 -13.43
N ALA A 110 -15.34 4.43 -12.96
CA ALA A 110 -16.57 4.63 -13.72
C ALA A 110 -16.77 6.12 -14.11
N LEU A 111 -16.44 7.05 -13.21
CA LEU A 111 -16.51 8.48 -13.48
C LEU A 111 -15.49 8.91 -14.55
N VAL A 112 -14.25 8.42 -14.46
CA VAL A 112 -13.20 8.72 -15.45
C VAL A 112 -13.56 8.13 -16.81
N ASP A 113 -14.02 6.88 -16.87
CA ASP A 113 -14.42 6.20 -18.11
C ASP A 113 -15.63 6.88 -18.79
N ALA A 114 -16.53 7.47 -18.01
CA ALA A 114 -17.66 8.25 -18.52
C ALA A 114 -17.28 9.69 -18.93
N SER A 115 -16.08 10.15 -18.56
CA SER A 115 -15.62 11.52 -18.80
C SER A 115 -14.80 11.62 -20.08
N LYS A 116 -14.95 12.74 -20.80
CA LYS A 116 -14.07 13.08 -21.93
C LYS A 116 -13.01 14.06 -21.43
N VAL A 117 -11.79 13.55 -21.24
CA VAL A 117 -10.65 14.35 -20.76
C VAL A 117 -9.49 14.21 -21.74
N GLU A 118 -9.06 15.34 -22.28
CA GLU A 118 -7.83 15.46 -23.06
C GLU A 118 -6.75 16.06 -22.17
N VAL A 119 -5.66 15.31 -21.95
CA VAL A 119 -4.51 15.78 -21.17
C VAL A 119 -3.44 16.31 -22.13
N PRO A 120 -3.08 17.61 -22.06
CA PRO A 120 -2.01 18.15 -22.89
C PRO A 120 -0.67 17.46 -22.62
N ALA A 121 0.11 17.21 -23.68
CA ALA A 121 1.42 16.56 -23.57
C ALA A 121 2.36 17.29 -22.60
N SER A 122 2.30 18.63 -22.55
CA SER A 122 3.09 19.43 -21.62
C SER A 122 2.76 19.18 -20.15
N MET A 123 1.50 18.84 -19.82
CA MET A 123 1.12 18.46 -18.47
C MET A 123 1.68 17.07 -18.13
N VAL A 124 1.62 16.13 -19.07
CA VAL A 124 2.22 14.80 -18.90
C VAL A 124 3.73 14.89 -18.69
N ASP A 125 4.42 15.73 -19.47
CA ASP A 125 5.86 15.96 -19.32
C ASP A 125 6.22 16.52 -17.94
N HIS A 126 5.43 17.49 -17.44
CA HIS A 126 5.63 18.06 -16.12
C HIS A 126 5.39 17.03 -15.00
N GLU A 127 4.34 16.22 -15.12
CA GLU A 127 4.04 15.16 -14.15
C GLU A 127 5.13 14.09 -14.13
N VAL A 128 5.64 13.67 -15.30
CA VAL A 128 6.74 12.71 -15.36
C VAL A 128 8.03 13.27 -14.74
N ALA A 129 8.31 14.56 -14.97
CA ALA A 129 9.44 15.23 -14.32
C ALA A 129 9.26 15.29 -12.80
N HIS A 130 8.05 15.61 -12.32
CA HIS A 130 7.75 15.62 -10.89
C HIS A 130 7.92 14.24 -10.24
N GLN A 131 7.41 13.18 -10.87
CA GLN A 131 7.62 11.81 -10.39
C GLN A 131 9.09 11.40 -10.37
N LEU A 132 9.92 11.93 -11.29
CA LEU A 132 11.36 11.70 -11.29
C LEU A 132 12.04 12.37 -10.10
N GLU A 133 11.62 13.59 -9.73
CA GLU A 133 12.09 14.29 -8.53
C GLU A 133 11.68 13.55 -7.25
N GLU A 134 10.46 13.02 -7.18
CA GLU A 134 10.01 12.20 -6.05
C GLU A 134 10.85 10.91 -5.93
N LEU A 135 11.12 10.26 -7.07
CA LEU A 135 11.99 9.09 -7.13
C LEU A 135 13.39 9.45 -6.64
N GLU A 136 13.95 10.56 -7.11
CA GLU A 136 15.26 11.04 -6.69
C GLU A 136 15.30 11.27 -5.18
N GLY A 137 14.34 11.99 -4.61
CA GLY A 137 14.27 12.24 -3.17
C GLY A 137 14.19 10.95 -2.35
N ARG A 138 13.41 9.97 -2.81
CA ARG A 138 13.33 8.65 -2.16
C ARG A 138 14.64 7.88 -2.22
N VAL A 139 15.31 7.88 -3.38
CA VAL A 139 16.60 7.21 -3.60
C VAL A 139 17.70 7.88 -2.76
N GLN A 140 17.70 9.21 -2.69
CA GLN A 140 18.65 9.98 -1.87
C GLN A 140 18.47 9.70 -0.37
N ARG A 141 17.24 9.57 0.13
CA ARG A 141 16.98 9.17 1.53
C ARG A 141 17.54 7.80 1.89
N GLN A 142 17.70 6.92 0.91
CA GLN A 142 18.34 5.61 1.06
C GLN A 142 19.88 5.67 0.93
N GLY A 143 20.45 6.87 0.76
CA GLY A 143 21.89 7.08 0.58
C GLY A 143 22.40 6.75 -0.82
N LEU A 144 21.51 6.60 -1.80
CA LEU A 144 21.83 6.28 -3.19
C LEU A 144 21.73 7.52 -4.08
N LYS A 145 22.47 7.51 -5.19
CA LYS A 145 22.30 8.50 -6.27
C LYS A 145 21.39 7.93 -7.36
N LEU A 146 20.60 8.77 -8.00
CA LEU A 146 19.67 8.38 -9.05
C LEU A 146 20.34 7.62 -10.20
N ASP A 147 21.52 8.09 -10.65
CA ASP A 147 22.30 7.39 -11.69
C ASP A 147 22.69 5.96 -11.29
N ARG A 148 23.02 5.75 -10.01
CA ARG A 148 23.37 4.42 -9.49
C ARG A 148 22.14 3.54 -9.36
N TYR A 149 20.99 4.12 -8.98
CA TYR A 149 19.72 3.41 -8.96
C TYR A 149 19.34 2.89 -10.35
N PHE A 150 19.47 3.72 -11.38
CA PHE A 150 19.22 3.31 -12.77
C PHE A 150 20.22 2.25 -13.27
N ALA A 151 21.50 2.38 -12.92
CA ALA A 151 22.50 1.36 -13.24
C ALA A 151 22.17 -0.01 -12.61
N TYR A 152 21.76 -0.05 -11.33
CA TYR A 152 21.38 -1.30 -10.65
C TYR A 152 20.08 -1.91 -11.18
N SER A 153 19.12 -1.08 -11.57
CA SER A 153 17.83 -1.52 -12.11
C SER A 153 17.88 -1.86 -13.61
N GLY A 154 19.03 -1.70 -14.27
CA GLY A 154 19.20 -2.01 -15.68
C GLY A 154 18.32 -1.18 -16.61
N THR A 155 18.01 0.06 -16.22
CA THR A 155 17.17 0.99 -16.98
C THR A 155 17.87 2.35 -17.09
N THR A 156 17.40 3.20 -17.99
CA THR A 156 17.81 4.62 -18.08
C THR A 156 16.70 5.55 -17.62
N ALA A 157 17.03 6.82 -17.34
CA ALA A 157 16.04 7.85 -17.02
C ALA A 157 14.98 8.02 -18.13
N ASN A 158 15.40 7.95 -19.40
CA ASN A 158 14.49 8.06 -20.55
C ASN A 158 13.54 6.85 -20.65
N GLU A 159 14.04 5.64 -20.44
CA GLU A 159 13.20 4.43 -20.45
C GLU A 159 12.25 4.41 -19.26
N TRP A 160 12.71 4.86 -18.09
CA TRP A 160 11.87 5.04 -16.92
C TRP A 160 10.75 6.05 -17.19
N ALA A 161 11.09 7.23 -17.74
CA ALA A 161 10.13 8.27 -18.11
C ALA A 161 9.11 7.77 -19.14
N ALA A 162 9.55 7.01 -20.15
CA ALA A 162 8.66 6.41 -21.14
C ALA A 162 7.67 5.41 -20.51
N LYS A 163 8.12 4.62 -19.53
CA LYS A 163 7.26 3.71 -18.76
C LYS A 163 6.33 4.43 -17.79
N ALA A 164 6.74 5.58 -17.26
CA ALA A 164 5.95 6.39 -16.34
C ALA A 164 4.85 7.21 -17.04
N ARG A 165 5.05 7.59 -18.31
CA ARG A 165 4.11 8.43 -19.09
C ARG A 165 2.64 7.96 -19.05
N PRO A 166 2.29 6.68 -19.29
CA PRO A 166 0.90 6.24 -19.23
C PRO A 166 0.26 6.39 -17.84
N ASP A 167 1.04 6.13 -16.78
CA ASP A 167 0.58 6.31 -15.40
C ASP A 167 0.38 7.80 -15.08
N ALA A 168 1.33 8.65 -15.47
CA ALA A 168 1.23 10.11 -15.36
C ALA A 168 -0.01 10.66 -16.08
N GLU A 169 -0.28 10.21 -17.31
CA GLU A 169 -1.47 10.60 -18.06
C GLU A 169 -2.76 10.15 -17.34
N SER A 170 -2.78 8.93 -16.81
CA SER A 170 -3.93 8.40 -16.06
C SER A 170 -4.19 9.19 -14.77
N ARG A 171 -3.14 9.55 -14.03
CA ARG A 171 -3.25 10.38 -12.82
C ARG A 171 -3.79 11.77 -13.13
N LEU A 172 -3.25 12.42 -14.16
CA LEU A 172 -3.73 13.73 -14.60
C LEU A 172 -5.19 13.69 -15.04
N LYS A 173 -5.64 12.63 -15.73
CA LYS A 173 -7.05 12.44 -16.05
C LYS A 173 -7.91 12.39 -14.78
N VAL A 174 -7.52 11.56 -13.82
CA VAL A 174 -8.20 11.45 -12.53
C VAL A 174 -8.27 12.80 -11.82
N ASP A 175 -7.16 13.53 -11.76
CA ASP A 175 -7.09 14.82 -11.07
C ASP A 175 -7.99 15.86 -11.72
N LEU A 176 -7.99 15.96 -13.06
CA LEU A 176 -8.87 16.87 -13.80
C LEU A 176 -10.36 16.53 -13.62
N VAL A 177 -10.70 15.24 -13.61
CA VAL A 177 -12.07 14.77 -13.36
C VAL A 177 -12.50 15.13 -11.95
N LEU A 178 -11.67 14.85 -10.94
CA LEU A 178 -11.97 15.14 -9.54
C LEU A 178 -12.04 16.65 -9.28
N GLU A 179 -11.18 17.46 -9.90
CA GLU A 179 -11.25 18.92 -9.81
C GLU A 179 -12.55 19.46 -10.41
N LYS A 180 -13.01 18.89 -11.52
CA LYS A 180 -14.30 19.27 -12.11
C LYS A 180 -15.47 18.83 -11.23
N ALA A 181 -15.40 17.62 -10.68
CA ALA A 181 -16.42 17.06 -9.79
C ALA A 181 -16.54 17.87 -8.49
N SER A 182 -15.42 18.28 -7.89
CA SER A 182 -15.41 19.09 -6.66
C SER A 182 -16.16 20.42 -6.87
N LYS A 183 -15.94 21.07 -8.01
CA LYS A 183 -16.66 22.30 -8.40
C LYS A 183 -18.15 22.07 -8.59
N LEU A 184 -18.55 20.96 -9.24
CA LEU A 184 -19.97 20.64 -9.47
C LEU A 184 -20.70 20.30 -8.16
N LEU A 185 -20.03 19.60 -7.24
CA LEU A 185 -20.55 19.23 -5.94
C LEU A 185 -20.36 20.33 -4.88
N SER A 186 -19.75 21.47 -5.26
CA SER A 186 -19.45 22.59 -4.36
C SER A 186 -18.63 22.20 -3.13
N VAL A 187 -17.72 21.24 -3.28
CA VAL A 187 -16.82 20.79 -2.21
C VAL A 187 -15.74 21.85 -2.00
N ASN A 188 -15.88 22.64 -0.94
CA ASN A 188 -14.92 23.67 -0.56
C ASN A 188 -14.66 23.61 0.95
N PRO A 189 -13.60 22.91 1.39
CA PRO A 189 -13.24 22.86 2.80
C PRO A 189 -12.92 24.25 3.33
N THR A 190 -13.42 24.57 4.52
CA THR A 190 -13.10 25.80 5.22
C THR A 190 -11.64 25.78 5.67
N THR A 191 -11.09 26.96 5.95
CA THR A 191 -9.72 27.07 6.47
C THR A 191 -9.54 26.31 7.78
N GLU A 192 -10.55 26.28 8.65
CA GLU A 192 -10.53 25.55 9.91
C GLU A 192 -10.46 24.03 9.69
N GLU A 193 -11.23 23.52 8.73
CA GLU A 193 -11.21 22.10 8.36
C GLU A 193 -9.86 21.71 7.76
N VAL A 194 -9.25 22.57 6.95
CA VAL A 194 -7.89 22.35 6.41
C VAL A 194 -6.86 22.32 7.52
N TYR A 195 -6.94 23.21 8.52
CA TYR A 195 -6.02 23.18 9.65
C TYR A 195 -6.21 21.94 10.53
N SER A 196 -7.45 21.55 10.80
CA SER A 196 -7.75 20.32 11.53
C SER A 196 -7.20 19.10 10.80
N TYR A 197 -7.38 19.05 9.48
CA TYR A 197 -6.83 18.00 8.63
C TYR A 197 -5.30 17.97 8.66
N LEU A 198 -4.63 19.12 8.46
CA LEU A 198 -3.18 19.25 8.55
C LEU A 198 -2.65 18.77 9.90
N LEU A 199 -3.29 19.15 11.01
CA LEU A 199 -2.91 18.71 12.35
C LEU A 199 -3.05 17.19 12.52
N SER A 200 -4.13 16.61 11.99
CA SER A 200 -4.33 15.16 12.05
C SER A 200 -3.25 14.39 11.29
N GLU A 201 -2.92 14.82 10.07
CA GLU A 201 -1.87 14.22 9.24
C GLU A 201 -0.49 14.39 9.87
N ALA A 202 -0.17 15.60 10.35
CA ALA A 202 1.11 15.87 10.99
C ALA A 202 1.32 15.11 12.31
N ASN A 203 0.25 14.73 13.01
CA ASN A 203 0.38 13.92 14.22
C ASN A 203 0.66 12.43 13.93
N GLN A 204 0.31 11.96 12.74
CA GLN A 204 0.57 10.59 12.30
C GLN A 204 1.95 10.42 11.64
N ASP A 205 2.58 11.53 11.25
CA ASP A 205 3.88 11.56 10.59
C ASP A 205 4.96 12.16 11.52
N GLU A 206 5.96 11.35 11.88
CA GLU A 206 7.03 11.78 12.80
C GLU A 206 7.86 12.96 12.28
N GLU A 207 7.98 13.13 10.96
CA GLU A 207 8.72 14.22 10.32
C GLU A 207 7.93 15.53 10.36
N LEU A 208 6.61 15.46 10.14
CA LEU A 208 5.73 16.63 10.11
C LEU A 208 5.37 17.13 11.51
N LYS A 209 5.34 16.24 12.53
CA LYS A 209 4.93 16.57 13.89
C LYS A 209 5.69 17.75 14.51
N GLY A 210 6.98 17.90 14.19
CA GLY A 210 7.81 19.01 14.66
C GLY A 210 7.65 20.32 13.89
N GLN A 211 6.93 20.31 12.76
CA GLN A 211 6.88 21.42 11.80
C GLN A 211 5.48 22.03 11.68
N VAL A 212 4.50 21.58 12.46
CA VAL A 212 3.09 22.02 12.40
C VAL A 212 2.94 23.54 12.34
N GLU A 213 3.64 24.28 13.21
CA GLU A 213 3.56 25.74 13.24
C GLU A 213 4.07 26.37 11.93
N GLN A 214 5.16 25.84 11.37
CA GLN A 214 5.71 26.30 10.09
C GLN A 214 4.78 25.95 8.92
N LEU A 215 4.18 24.76 8.93
CA LEU A 215 3.24 24.29 7.90
C LEU A 215 1.96 25.13 7.89
N THR A 216 1.43 25.48 9.06
CA THR A 216 0.21 26.32 9.17
C THR A 216 0.45 27.77 8.75
N GLN A 217 1.67 28.29 8.92
CA GLN A 217 2.04 29.64 8.47
C GLN A 217 2.43 29.71 6.99
N ASN A 218 2.80 28.58 6.39
CA ASN A 218 3.20 28.51 4.99
C ASN A 218 1.97 28.36 4.08
N ARG A 219 1.65 29.40 3.32
CA ARG A 219 0.51 29.41 2.37
C ARG A 219 0.56 28.25 1.39
N THR A 220 1.73 27.94 0.83
CA THR A 220 1.90 26.84 -0.12
C THR A 220 1.57 25.49 0.52
N ALA A 221 1.98 25.29 1.78
CA ALA A 221 1.66 24.06 2.52
C ALA A 221 0.16 23.98 2.81
N VAL A 222 -0.46 25.07 3.28
CA VAL A 222 -1.91 25.12 3.54
C VAL A 222 -2.71 24.84 2.25
N ASP A 223 -2.28 25.39 1.11
CA ASP A 223 -2.93 25.16 -0.18
C ASP A 223 -2.80 23.69 -0.61
N TYR A 224 -1.64 23.07 -0.40
CA TYR A 224 -1.44 21.64 -0.63
C TYR A 224 -2.42 20.77 0.20
N PHE A 225 -2.53 21.03 1.50
CA PHE A 225 -3.47 20.30 2.36
C PHE A 225 -4.94 20.59 1.99
N ARG A 226 -5.26 21.81 1.55
CA ARG A 226 -6.60 22.13 1.03
C ARG A 226 -6.93 21.33 -0.22
N HIS A 227 -6.02 21.25 -1.19
CA HIS A 227 -6.21 20.46 -2.39
C HIS A 227 -6.44 18.98 -2.06
N ARG A 228 -5.61 18.43 -1.16
CA ARG A 228 -5.73 17.04 -0.69
C ARG A 228 -7.07 16.79 0.02
N LEU A 229 -7.47 17.64 0.96
CA LEU A 229 -8.76 17.51 1.66
C LEU A 229 -9.95 17.64 0.72
N THR A 230 -9.88 18.57 -0.24
CA THR A 230 -10.92 18.76 -1.26
C THR A 230 -11.09 17.49 -2.08
N ARG A 231 -9.99 16.85 -2.48
CA ARG A 231 -10.00 15.59 -3.23
C ARG A 231 -10.65 14.46 -2.44
N LEU A 232 -10.27 14.28 -1.17
CA LEU A 232 -10.83 13.26 -0.29
C LEU A 232 -12.35 13.43 -0.14
N ARG A 233 -12.81 14.65 0.16
CA ARG A 233 -14.25 14.94 0.32
C ARG A 233 -15.02 14.82 -0.99
N THR A 234 -14.38 15.11 -2.12
CA THR A 234 -15.01 14.93 -3.43
C THR A 234 -15.23 13.46 -3.71
N LEU A 235 -14.25 12.60 -3.43
CA LEU A 235 -14.40 11.16 -3.56
C LEU A 235 -15.50 10.61 -2.65
N GLU A 236 -15.53 11.05 -1.38
CA GLU A 236 -16.58 10.68 -0.43
C GLU A 236 -17.98 11.13 -0.88
N ALA A 237 -18.10 12.33 -1.43
CA ALA A 237 -19.37 12.82 -1.97
C ALA A 237 -19.81 12.02 -3.22
N LEU A 238 -18.86 11.60 -4.05
CA LEU A 238 -19.11 10.77 -5.23
C LEU A 238 -19.54 9.35 -4.84
N THR A 239 -18.91 8.73 -3.83
CA THR A 239 -19.32 7.40 -3.37
C THR A 239 -20.71 7.41 -2.74
N LYS A 240 -21.04 8.44 -1.94
CA LYS A 240 -22.41 8.65 -1.44
C LYS A 240 -23.41 8.79 -2.57
N LEU A 241 -23.10 9.58 -3.59
CA LEU A 241 -23.95 9.77 -4.76
C LEU A 241 -24.16 8.46 -5.54
N ALA A 242 -23.10 7.68 -5.73
CA ALA A 242 -23.14 6.38 -6.40
C ALA A 242 -23.94 5.33 -5.61
N ALA A 243 -23.96 5.44 -4.27
CA ALA A 243 -24.78 4.62 -3.38
C ALA A 243 -26.27 5.06 -3.36
N GLY A 244 -26.62 6.16 -4.04
CA GLY A 244 -27.98 6.72 -4.04
C GLY A 244 -28.30 7.59 -2.82
N GLU A 245 -27.29 7.95 -2.03
CA GLU A 245 -27.40 8.85 -0.88
C GLU A 245 -27.24 10.32 -1.32
N SER A 246 -27.80 11.24 -0.54
CA SER A 246 -27.61 12.69 -0.80
C SER A 246 -26.16 13.08 -0.55
N ALA A 247 -25.49 13.57 -1.60
CA ALA A 247 -24.09 14.00 -1.59
C ALA A 247 -23.81 15.29 -0.77
N VAL A 248 -24.85 15.93 -0.22
CA VAL A 248 -24.76 17.21 0.50
C VAL A 248 -25.21 17.00 1.95
N GLN A 249 -24.26 17.11 2.90
CA GLN A 249 -24.63 17.43 4.28
C GLN A 249 -25.14 18.87 4.29
N LYS A 250 -26.46 19.04 4.47
CA LYS A 250 -27.04 20.34 4.83
C LYS A 250 -26.36 20.77 6.14
N PRO A 251 -25.94 22.05 6.29
CA PRO A 251 -25.52 22.52 7.60
C PRO A 251 -26.67 22.30 8.57
N GLU A 252 -26.40 21.67 9.70
CA GLU A 252 -27.34 21.62 10.81
C GLU A 252 -27.72 23.06 11.14
N ASN A 253 -28.98 23.40 10.90
CA ASN A 253 -29.56 24.63 11.42
C ASN A 253 -29.39 24.56 12.94
N GLU A 254 -28.53 25.42 13.49
CA GLU A 254 -28.64 25.82 14.89
C GLU A 254 -30.06 26.35 15.10
N GLY A 255 -30.80 25.59 15.91
CA GLY A 255 -32.18 25.87 16.26
C GLY A 255 -32.31 27.18 17.04
N ALA A 256 -33.45 27.81 16.79
CA ALA A 256 -33.98 29.01 17.43
C ALA A 256 -34.06 28.94 18.96
#